data_AF-A0A0F9C9V9-F1
#
_entry.id   AF-A0A0F9C9V9-F1
#
_cell.length_a   1.000
_cell.length_b   1.000
_cell.length_c   1.000
_cell.angle_alpha   90.00
_cell.angle_beta   90.00
_cell.angle_gamma   90.00
#
_symmetry.space_group_name_H-M   'P 1'
#
loop_
_entity.id
_entity.type
_entity.pdbx_description
1 polymer ?
#
loop_
_entity_poly.entity_id
_entity_poly.type
_entity_poly.pdbx_seq_one_letter_code
_entity_poly.pdbx_strand_id
1 'polypeptide(L)'
;MPGCTNYPSDVATASNTFDPLFRRVLWIALIANAGMFLVEIIASQLGDSISLQADALDFFSDATNYAISLFVLGMALHLRARASLI
;
A
#
# COMPACT_ATOMS: atom_id res chain seq x y z
N MET A 1 18.77 2.85 -41.32
CA MET A 1 19.26 1.83 -40.37
C MET A 1 18.07 1.32 -39.57
N PRO A 2 17.82 0.00 -39.54
CA PRO A 2 16.72 -0.61 -38.80
C PRO A 2 17.09 -0.84 -37.32
N GLY A 3 16.10 -0.78 -36.43
CA GLY A 3 16.07 -1.59 -35.21
C GLY A 3 16.53 -0.95 -33.90
N CYS A 4 15.62 -0.24 -33.21
CA CYS A 4 15.62 -0.13 -31.74
C CYS A 4 14.18 -0.34 -31.21
N THR A 5 13.53 -1.44 -31.61
CA THR A 5 12.27 -1.91 -30.98
C THR A 5 12.60 -3.07 -30.04
N ASN A 6 13.33 -2.77 -28.97
CA ASN A 6 13.52 -3.67 -27.83
C ASN A 6 13.65 -2.79 -26.60
N TYR A 7 12.52 -2.21 -26.17
CA TYR A 7 12.40 -1.86 -24.76
C TYR A 7 11.82 -3.09 -24.09
N PRO A 8 12.46 -3.64 -23.05
CA PRO A 8 11.81 -4.63 -22.23
C PRO A 8 10.71 -3.90 -21.46
N SER A 9 9.49 -3.94 -21.98
CA SER A 9 8.27 -3.57 -21.25
C SER A 9 7.96 -4.56 -20.12
N ASP A 10 8.83 -5.54 -19.91
CA ASP A 10 8.75 -6.66 -18.99
C ASP A 10 9.13 -6.33 -17.53
N VAL A 11 9.40 -5.06 -17.20
CA VAL A 11 9.67 -4.66 -15.79
C VAL A 11 8.40 -4.29 -15.01
N ALA A 12 7.26 -4.12 -15.67
CA ALA A 12 5.96 -4.01 -14.98
C ALA A 12 5.40 -5.40 -14.59
N THR A 13 6.26 -6.18 -13.96
CA THR A 13 5.94 -6.99 -12.77
C THR A 13 4.79 -7.96 -12.91
N ALA A 14 5.11 -9.12 -13.48
CA ALA A 14 4.50 -10.37 -13.07
C ALA A 14 4.70 -10.57 -11.55
N SER A 15 3.75 -10.12 -10.73
CA SER A 15 3.61 -10.53 -9.34
C SER A 15 2.14 -10.83 -9.02
N ASN A 16 1.52 -11.67 -9.87
CA ASN A 16 0.20 -12.24 -9.59
C ASN A 16 0.32 -13.56 -8.81
N THR A 17 1.36 -13.68 -8.00
CA THR A 17 1.45 -14.74 -6.98
C THR A 17 0.97 -14.09 -5.70
N PHE A 18 -0.22 -14.49 -5.25
CA PHE A 18 -0.79 -14.05 -3.97
C PHE A 18 0.04 -14.63 -2.82
N ASP A 19 1.25 -14.11 -2.65
CA ASP A 19 2.19 -14.59 -1.67
C ASP A 19 1.74 -14.13 -0.28
N PRO A 20 1.60 -15.06 0.69
CA PRO A 20 1.23 -14.70 2.06
C PRO A 20 2.26 -13.75 2.70
N LEU A 21 3.50 -13.73 2.18
CA LEU A 21 4.53 -12.76 2.54
C LEU A 21 4.19 -11.34 2.09
N PHE A 22 3.71 -11.16 0.85
CA PHE A 22 3.32 -9.85 0.34
C PHE A 22 2.21 -9.22 1.20
N ARG A 23 1.21 -10.02 1.59
CA ARG A 23 0.15 -9.56 2.51
C ARG A 23 0.68 -9.11 3.87
N ARG A 24 1.68 -9.82 4.42
CA ARG A 24 2.29 -9.45 5.71
C ARG A 24 3.06 -8.15 5.60
N VAL A 25 3.87 -7.98 4.54
CA VAL A 25 4.61 -6.73 4.30
C VAL A 25 3.65 -5.56 4.18
N LEU A 26 2.56 -5.71 3.44
CA LEU A 26 1.52 -4.67 3.29
C LEU A 26 0.88 -4.29 4.63
N TRP A 27 0.59 -5.27 5.49
CA TRP A 27 0.06 -5.04 6.82
C TRP A 27 1.06 -4.32 7.74
N ILE A 28 2.34 -4.68 7.67
CA ILE A 28 3.40 -4.03 8.43
C ILE A 28 3.54 -2.57 7.98
N ALA A 29 3.61 -2.33 6.67
CA ALA A 29 3.69 -0.99 6.10
C ALA A 29 2.48 -0.14 6.49
N LEU A 30 1.27 -0.71 6.42
CA LEU A 30 0.04 -0.05 6.84
C LEU A 30 0.09 0.38 8.32
N ILE A 31 0.44 -0.53 9.23
CA ILE A 31 0.53 -0.22 10.67
C ILE A 31 1.60 0.84 10.94
N ALA A 32 2.77 0.72 10.29
CA ALA A 32 3.86 1.67 10.49
C ALA A 32 3.46 3.10 10.06
N ASN A 33 2.90 3.25 8.86
CA ASN A 33 2.46 4.55 8.34
C ASN A 33 1.30 5.12 9.17
N ALA A 34 0.29 4.31 9.49
CA ALA A 34 -0.83 4.75 10.31
C ALA A 34 -0.42 5.12 11.75
N GLY A 35 0.53 4.38 12.33
CA GLY A 35 1.06 4.66 13.65
C GLY A 35 1.80 6.00 13.70
N MET A 36 2.67 6.27 12.72
CA MET A 36 3.39 7.53 12.63
C MET A 36 2.45 8.72 12.37
N PHE A 37 1.47 8.56 11.49
CA PHE A 37 0.42 9.56 11.27
C PHE A 37 -0.28 9.99 12.58
N LEU A 38 -0.66 9.02 13.42
CA LEU A 38 -1.31 9.31 14.71
C LEU A 38 -0.38 10.07 15.67
N VAL A 39 0.88 9.65 15.76
CA VAL A 39 1.88 10.32 16.61
C VAL A 39 2.12 11.76 16.14
N GLU A 40 2.31 11.96 14.83
CA GLU A 40 2.57 13.29 14.26
C GLU A 40 1.35 14.21 14.30
N ILE A 41 0.13 13.70 14.15
CA ILE A 41 -1.07 14.51 14.38
C ILE A 41 -1.14 15.01 15.82
N ILE A 42 -0.88 14.14 16.80
CA ILE A 42 -0.92 14.51 18.21
C ILE A 42 0.19 15.52 18.52
N ALA A 43 1.40 15.28 18.01
CA ALA A 43 2.54 16.18 18.17
C ALA A 43 2.30 17.54 17.48
N SER A 44 1.75 17.54 16.27
CA SER A 44 1.41 18.75 15.52
C SER A 44 0.38 19.59 16.26
N GLN A 45 -0.64 18.97 16.87
CA GLN A 45 -1.67 19.68 17.61
C GLN A 45 -1.12 20.32 18.89
N LEU A 46 -0.11 19.70 19.52
CA LEU A 46 0.58 20.27 20.68
C LEU A 46 1.59 21.36 20.29
N GLY A 47 2.14 21.30 19.07
CA GLY A 47 3.21 22.18 18.59
C GLY A 47 2.79 23.24 17.58
N ASP A 48 1.49 23.38 17.26
CA ASP A 48 0.92 24.31 16.26
C ASP A 48 1.74 24.41 14.96
N SER A 49 2.26 23.26 14.51
CA SER A 49 3.24 23.19 13.43
C SER A 49 2.63 22.65 12.15
N ILE A 50 2.54 23.52 11.13
CA ILE A 50 2.07 23.16 9.78
C ILE A 50 3.04 22.18 9.10
N SER A 51 4.33 22.25 9.40
CA SER A 51 5.37 21.36 8.85
C SER A 51 5.15 19.90 9.27
N LEU A 52 4.88 19.64 10.56
CA LEU A 52 4.55 18.30 11.06
C LEU A 52 3.22 17.79 10.51
N GLN A 53 2.26 18.70 10.32
CA GLN A 53 0.97 18.36 9.72
C GLN A 53 1.12 17.89 8.27
N ALA A 54 2.02 18.51 7.50
CA ALA A 54 2.32 18.09 6.13
C ALA A 54 2.98 16.70 6.08
N ASP A 55 3.90 16.42 7.02
CA ASP A 55 4.55 15.12 7.16
C ASP A 55 3.53 14.02 7.54
N ALA A 56 2.62 14.32 8.49
CA ALA A 56 1.50 13.46 8.82
C ALA A 56 0.62 13.13 7.59
N LEU A 57 0.36 14.13 6.74
CA LEU A 57 -0.47 13.96 5.55
C LEU A 57 0.16 13.02 4.52
N ASP A 58 1.49 12.99 4.43
CA ASP A 58 2.24 12.04 3.60
C ASP A 58 2.04 10.60 4.09
N PHE A 59 2.18 10.36 5.41
CA PHE A 59 1.91 9.04 6.00
C PHE A 59 0.45 8.60 5.87
N PHE A 60 -0.49 9.54 5.90
CA PHE A 60 -1.90 9.24 5.65
C PHE A 60 -2.16 8.76 4.22
N SER A 61 -1.50 9.38 3.23
CA SER A 61 -1.56 8.98 1.83
C SER A 61 -1.05 7.55 1.64
N ASP A 62 0.10 7.25 2.25
CA ASP A 62 0.70 5.91 2.21
C ASP A 62 -0.17 4.86 2.91
N ALA A 63 -0.70 5.16 4.09
CA ALA A 63 -1.61 4.26 4.80
C ALA A 63 -2.87 3.95 3.97
N THR A 64 -3.45 4.95 3.30
CA THR A 64 -4.61 4.77 2.42
C THR A 64 -4.28 3.87 1.24
N ASN A 65 -3.11 4.07 0.63
CA ASN A 65 -2.65 3.23 -0.48
C ASN A 65 -2.48 1.76 -0.06
N TYR A 66 -1.87 1.50 1.11
CA TYR A 66 -1.74 0.14 1.64
C TYR A 66 -3.09 -0.47 2.04
N ALA A 67 -4.01 0.31 2.58
CA ALA A 67 -5.35 -0.15 2.95
C ALA A 67 -6.16 -0.59 1.71
N ILE A 68 -6.14 0.20 0.63
CA ILE A 68 -6.79 -0.15 -0.63
C ILE A 68 -6.17 -1.42 -1.22
N SER A 69 -4.84 -1.49 -1.26
CA SER A 69 -4.11 -2.66 -1.75
C SER A 69 -4.46 -3.92 -0.97
N LEU A 70 -4.57 -3.82 0.36
CA LEU A 70 -4.99 -4.93 1.22
C LEU A 70 -6.47 -5.30 1.02
N PHE A 71 -7.35 -4.32 0.82
CA PHE A 71 -8.77 -4.52 0.56
C PHE A 71 -9.01 -5.30 -0.73
N VAL A 72 -8.35 -4.90 -1.82
CA VAL A 72 -8.40 -5.62 -3.10
C VAL A 72 -7.87 -7.05 -2.95
N LEU A 73 -6.76 -7.23 -2.22
CA LEU A 73 -6.19 -8.54 -1.93
C LEU A 73 -7.15 -9.43 -1.11
N GLY A 74 -7.86 -8.85 -0.14
CA GLY A 74 -8.87 -9.55 0.67
C GLY A 74 -10.11 -9.95 -0.13
N MET A 75 -10.55 -9.08 -1.05
CA MET A 75 -11.67 -9.34 -1.94
C MET A 75 -11.39 -10.50 -2.91
N ALA A 76 -10.14 -10.64 -3.38
CA ALA A 76 -9.71 -11.79 -4.16
C ALA A 76 -9.80 -13.12 -3.39
N LEU A 77 -9.46 -13.12 -2.09
CA LEU A 77 -9.66 -14.30 -1.22
C LEU A 77 -11.15 -14.64 -1.06
N HIS A 78 -12.00 -13.63 -0.87
CA HIS A 78 -13.44 -13.83 -0.68
C HIS A 78 -14.11 -14.43 -1.92
N LEU A 79 -13.72 -14.00 -3.13
CA LEU A 79 -14.20 -14.62 -4.37
C LEU A 79 -13.82 -16.10 -4.47
N ARG A 80 -12.58 -16.47 -4.07
CA ARG A 80 -12.15 -17.88 -4.06
C ARG A 80 -12.90 -18.72 -3.03
N ALA A 81 -13.16 -18.17 -1.84
CA ALA A 81 -13.96 -18.84 -0.82
C ALA A 81 -15.39 -19.13 -1.31
N ARG A 82 -15.98 -18.22 -2.10
CA ARG A 82 -17.28 -18.41 -2.73
C ARG A 82 -17.24 -19.39 -3.91
N ALA A 83 -16.17 -19.38 -4.71
CA ALA A 83 -15.97 -20.31 -5.82
C ALA A 83 -15.78 -21.77 -5.38
N SER A 84 -15.37 -22.01 -4.13
CA SER A 84 -15.30 -23.36 -3.53
C SER A 84 -16.63 -23.82 -2.93
N LEU A 85 -17.59 -22.92 -2.77
CA LEU A 85 -18.89 -23.19 -2.15
C LEU A 85 -19.98 -23.51 -3.20
N ILE A 86 -19.71 -23.14 -4.47
CA ILE A 86 -20.47 -23.61 -5.64
C ILE A 86 -19.80 -24.84 -6.25
#